data_AF-A0A6A6TAI9-F1
#
_entry.id   AF-A0A6A6TAI9-F1
#
_cell.length_a   1.000
_cell.length_b   1.000
_cell.length_c   1.000
_cell.angle_alpha   90.00
_cell.angle_beta   90.00
_cell.angle_gamma   90.00
#
_symmetry.space_group_name_H-M   'P 1'
#
loop_
_entity.id
_entity.type
_entity.pdbx_description
1 polymer ?
#
loop_
_entity_poly.entity_id
_entity_poly.type
_entity_poly.pdbx_seq_one_letter_code
_entity_poly.pdbx_strand_id
1 'polypeptide(L)'
;MPHLRERVFYAQASWSPSRLVSIKDVDADPYLVFTENKPLKATYATLSHCWGDGTPLKLTVDTLEAFREAIPFFSLSKTFQDAIIVARRLGIEYIWIDSLCIIQTPNGVSKCPRSDEDWQVEAAMMGHVYRNAFLNISATGARNGTEGLYFPRDVQKIAPIAQCPDFKVEEGGSLVLHHSPNLALINASFWDTLSIRSAAFGRAWIFQERFLSRRVLHFGKEQMFWECHTDNCCETFPEGLPIRLKEETYIILKSVYNCFQTRDFSSYHAFGSLFRLQGLTLKDKLEIFWETVVTDYTRCKLSRASDKLIALSGIAEDIYFAGIWKSHLPSGLLWIGRNHVTRPELYRAPTWSWASVDGYIEWHHSPLRNGPSCVAEVISVEAVTPGPAFGRVTEATIQLRAPTWEWERTSPAGEMGADKPVSRYLTVRRRLRDFIPPPKAETRSGKQGIVVVLECT
;
A
#
# COMPACT_ATOMS: atom_id res chain seq x y z
N MET A 1 22.71 -15.26 -7.37
CA MET A 1 21.40 -14.61 -7.57
C MET A 1 21.44 -13.67 -8.77
N PRO A 2 21.11 -14.14 -9.98
CA PRO A 2 21.09 -13.32 -11.21
C PRO A 2 20.04 -12.21 -11.19
N HIS A 3 18.90 -12.40 -10.51
CA HIS A 3 17.78 -11.43 -10.44
C HIS A 3 18.07 -10.18 -9.59
N LEU A 4 19.08 -10.22 -8.70
CA LEU A 4 19.59 -9.03 -8.00
C LEU A 4 20.69 -8.32 -8.80
N ARG A 5 21.15 -8.91 -9.91
CA ARG A 5 22.17 -8.37 -10.82
C ARG A 5 21.55 -7.74 -12.07
N GLU A 6 20.46 -7.02 -11.91
CA GLU A 6 20.18 -5.95 -12.86
C GLU A 6 21.40 -5.02 -12.86
N ARG A 7 21.96 -4.76 -14.04
CA ARG A 7 23.16 -3.95 -14.26
C ARG A 7 23.22 -2.80 -13.24
N VAL A 8 24.26 -2.82 -12.42
CA VAL A 8 24.65 -1.69 -11.56
C VAL A 8 25.03 -0.54 -12.49
N PHE A 9 24.02 0.14 -13.03
CA PHE A 9 24.22 1.49 -13.48
C PHE A 9 24.42 2.29 -12.19
N TYR A 10 25.66 2.72 -11.96
CA TYR A 10 25.94 3.89 -11.13
C TYR A 10 25.27 5.10 -11.81
N ALA A 11 23.94 5.13 -11.83
CA ALA A 11 23.24 6.39 -12.02
C ALA A 11 23.59 7.18 -10.76
N GLN A 12 24.42 8.23 -10.91
CA GLN A 12 24.49 9.26 -9.89
C GLN A 12 23.05 9.68 -9.61
N ALA A 13 22.52 9.29 -8.44
CA ALA A 13 21.19 9.70 -8.07
C ALA A 13 21.27 11.22 -7.94
N SER A 14 20.49 11.95 -8.75
CA SER A 14 20.43 13.42 -8.71
C SER A 14 19.83 13.95 -7.40
N TRP A 15 19.51 13.04 -6.47
CA TRP A 15 18.79 13.30 -5.24
C TRP A 15 19.17 12.25 -4.18
N SER A 16 19.11 12.65 -2.91
CA SER A 16 19.26 11.79 -1.74
C SER A 16 18.36 12.21 -0.58
N PRO A 17 18.05 11.30 0.37
CA PRO A 17 17.37 11.65 1.61
C PRO A 17 18.17 12.67 2.40
N SER A 18 17.52 13.61 3.10
CA SER A 18 18.17 14.68 3.88
C SER A 18 19.23 14.16 4.85
N ARG A 19 18.98 12.98 5.45
CA ARG A 19 19.82 12.29 6.41
C ARG A 19 19.90 10.80 6.09
N LEU A 20 21.07 10.22 6.31
CA LEU A 20 21.35 8.78 6.18
C LEU A 20 22.26 8.33 7.32
N VAL A 21 22.23 7.05 7.67
CA VAL A 21 23.22 6.45 8.58
C VAL A 21 24.32 5.83 7.74
N SER A 22 25.56 6.30 7.92
CA SER A 22 26.76 5.69 7.35
C SER A 22 27.06 4.38 8.06
N ILE A 23 27.26 3.32 7.29
CA ILE A 23 27.58 1.96 7.77
C ILE A 23 28.79 1.37 7.05
N LYS A 24 29.55 2.23 6.34
CA LYS A 24 30.65 1.85 5.45
C LYS A 24 31.79 1.12 6.16
N ASP A 25 32.17 1.61 7.33
CA ASP A 25 33.20 0.99 8.15
C ASP A 25 32.56 -0.15 8.96
N VAL A 26 33.11 -1.37 8.83
CA VAL A 26 32.62 -2.56 9.53
C VAL A 26 33.14 -2.66 10.95
N ASP A 27 34.27 -2.01 11.24
CA ASP A 27 34.97 -2.06 12.53
C ASP A 27 34.63 -0.84 13.40
N ALA A 28 33.91 0.15 12.85
CA ALA A 28 33.44 1.33 13.57
C ALA A 28 31.91 1.35 13.75
N ASP A 29 31.48 2.15 14.74
CA ASP A 29 30.08 2.45 14.98
C ASP A 29 29.47 3.23 13.80
N PRO A 30 28.20 2.96 13.43
CA PRO A 30 27.47 3.77 12.47
C PRO A 30 27.35 5.23 12.93
N TYR A 31 27.14 6.17 12.01
CA TYR A 31 26.90 7.58 12.37
C TYR A 31 25.99 8.28 11.36
N LEU A 32 25.28 9.31 11.82
CA LEU A 32 24.32 10.09 11.05
C LEU A 32 25.04 11.09 10.14
N VAL A 33 24.70 11.07 8.85
CA VAL A 33 25.23 11.94 7.81
C VAL A 33 24.11 12.82 7.27
N PHE A 34 24.35 14.12 7.24
CA PHE A 34 23.50 15.09 6.54
C PHE A 34 23.95 15.14 5.09
N THR A 35 23.04 14.82 4.17
CA THR A 35 23.35 14.81 2.74
C THR A 35 23.01 16.15 2.08
N GLU A 36 22.23 17.01 2.75
CA GLU A 36 21.71 18.27 2.23
C GLU A 36 20.99 18.12 0.87
N ASN A 37 20.41 16.93 0.60
CA ASN A 37 19.83 16.56 -0.69
C ASN A 37 20.82 16.58 -1.88
N LYS A 38 22.13 16.48 -1.61
CA LYS A 38 23.16 16.45 -2.65
C LYS A 38 23.30 15.04 -3.25
N PRO A 39 23.61 14.91 -4.56
CA PRO A 39 23.79 13.62 -5.21
C PRO A 39 24.72 12.69 -4.43
N LEU A 40 24.21 11.52 -4.05
CA LEU A 40 25.05 10.49 -3.44
C LEU A 40 25.83 9.75 -4.52
N LYS A 41 27.14 9.62 -4.32
CA LYS A 41 28.01 8.76 -5.15
C LYS A 41 27.92 7.27 -4.76
N ALA A 42 27.13 6.95 -3.74
CA ALA A 42 26.98 5.61 -3.19
C ALA A 42 25.51 5.22 -3.04
N THR A 43 25.25 3.92 -2.92
CA THR A 43 23.90 3.38 -2.72
C THR A 43 23.52 3.37 -1.25
N TYR A 44 22.23 3.52 -0.96
CA TYR A 44 21.66 3.32 0.37
C TYR A 44 20.54 2.27 0.36
N ALA A 45 20.35 1.62 1.50
CA ALA A 45 19.21 0.76 1.78
C ALA A 45 18.18 1.49 2.64
N THR A 46 16.94 1.03 2.63
CA THR A 46 15.91 1.42 3.60
C THR A 46 15.53 0.23 4.48
N LEU A 47 14.97 0.48 5.66
CA LEU A 47 14.47 -0.55 6.57
C LEU A 47 12.98 -0.38 6.87
N SER A 48 12.16 -1.30 6.37
CA SER A 48 10.76 -1.48 6.79
C SER A 48 10.70 -2.38 8.02
N HIS A 49 10.20 -1.87 9.15
CA HIS A 49 10.12 -2.64 10.40
C HIS A 49 8.95 -2.23 11.31
N CYS A 50 8.61 -3.09 12.26
CA CYS A 50 7.65 -2.80 13.33
C CYS A 50 8.37 -2.24 14.55
N TRP A 51 7.92 -1.08 15.03
CA TRP A 51 8.47 -0.48 16.26
C TRP A 51 8.10 -1.33 17.50
N GLY A 52 6.86 -1.86 17.53
CA GLY A 52 6.35 -2.65 18.66
C GLY A 52 6.14 -1.81 19.93
N ASP A 53 6.10 -2.49 21.09
CA ASP A 53 5.90 -1.85 22.40
C ASP A 53 7.21 -1.33 23.03
N GLY A 54 8.35 -1.54 22.36
CA GLY A 54 9.65 -1.07 22.81
C GLY A 54 9.90 0.39 22.42
N THR A 55 10.78 1.06 23.15
CA THR A 55 11.34 2.37 22.79
C THR A 55 12.66 2.18 22.03
N PRO A 56 12.64 2.07 20.69
CA PRO A 56 13.88 1.95 19.94
C PRO A 56 14.75 3.19 20.14
N LEU A 57 16.07 3.02 20.01
CA LEU A 57 16.99 4.14 19.88
C LEU A 57 16.52 5.02 18.73
N LYS A 58 16.37 6.31 19.01
CA LYS A 58 15.78 7.27 18.08
C LYS A 58 16.54 8.58 18.07
N LEU A 59 16.50 9.23 16.91
CA LEU A 59 16.99 10.57 16.72
C LEU A 59 16.03 11.54 17.42
N THR A 60 16.53 12.29 18.39
CA THR A 60 15.83 13.42 19.01
C THR A 60 16.66 14.68 18.83
N VAL A 61 16.12 15.82 19.27
CA VAL A 61 16.90 17.08 19.29
C VAL A 61 18.15 16.92 20.16
N ASP A 62 18.06 16.17 21.26
CA ASP A 62 19.15 15.99 22.21
C ASP A 62 20.22 15.00 21.72
N THR A 63 19.82 13.97 20.95
CA THR A 63 20.76 12.95 20.44
C THR A 63 21.36 13.31 19.09
N LEU A 64 20.91 14.40 18.45
CA LEU A 64 21.30 14.81 17.10
C LEU A 64 22.83 14.91 16.92
N GLU A 65 23.51 15.69 17.76
CA GLU A 65 24.96 15.89 17.63
C GLU A 65 25.73 14.62 17.99
N ALA A 66 25.30 13.89 19.04
CA ALA A 66 25.91 12.61 19.41
C ALA A 66 25.83 11.59 18.26
N PHE A 67 24.69 11.48 17.58
CA PHE A 67 24.52 10.54 16.47
C PHE A 67 25.37 10.90 15.26
N ARG A 68 25.78 12.17 15.08
CA ARG A 68 26.71 12.57 14.02
C ARG A 68 28.14 12.08 14.27
N GLU A 69 28.51 11.87 15.53
CA GLU A 69 29.81 11.33 15.91
C GLU A 69 29.78 9.80 15.89
N ALA A 70 28.85 9.19 16.62
CA ALA A 70 28.68 7.75 16.68
C ALA A 70 27.29 7.36 17.20
N ILE A 71 26.75 6.30 16.63
CA ILE A 71 25.55 5.60 17.07
C ILE A 71 26.01 4.23 17.57
N PRO A 72 26.13 4.01 18.89
CA PRO A 72 26.69 2.78 19.42
C PRO A 72 25.95 1.55 18.89
N PHE A 73 26.65 0.70 18.15
CA PHE A 73 26.04 -0.39 17.38
C PHE A 73 25.26 -1.36 18.28
N PHE A 74 25.81 -1.68 19.45
CA PHE A 74 25.19 -2.60 20.41
C PHE A 74 23.99 -1.99 21.16
N SER A 75 23.81 -0.66 21.12
CA SER A 75 22.62 0.03 21.65
C SER A 75 21.45 0.03 20.67
N LEU A 76 21.69 -0.34 19.41
CA LEU A 76 20.64 -0.49 18.41
C LEU A 76 19.77 -1.72 18.71
N SER A 77 18.52 -1.67 18.27
CA SER A 77 17.63 -2.83 18.32
C SER A 77 18.22 -4.00 17.51
N LYS A 78 17.87 -5.24 17.85
CA LYS A 78 18.37 -6.42 17.14
C LYS A 78 18.03 -6.36 15.64
N THR A 79 16.84 -5.86 15.29
CA THR A 79 16.43 -5.65 13.90
C THR A 79 17.31 -4.62 13.18
N PHE A 80 17.73 -3.55 13.85
CA PHE A 80 18.62 -2.54 13.26
C PHE A 80 20.02 -3.10 13.05
N GLN A 81 20.55 -3.81 14.05
CA GLN A 81 21.85 -4.48 13.94
C GLN A 81 21.88 -5.45 12.77
N ASP A 82 20.87 -6.33 12.67
CA ASP A 82 20.77 -7.31 11.59
C ASP A 82 20.63 -6.63 10.22
N ALA A 83 19.82 -5.58 10.10
CA ALA A 83 19.67 -4.83 8.85
C ALA A 83 20.98 -4.16 8.39
N ILE A 84 21.74 -3.59 9.32
CA ILE A 84 23.06 -3.00 9.05
C ILE A 84 24.04 -4.10 8.58
N ILE A 85 24.06 -5.26 9.24
CA ILE A 85 24.90 -6.39 8.85
C ILE A 85 24.52 -6.88 7.44
N VAL A 86 23.22 -7.01 7.14
CA VAL A 86 22.74 -7.40 5.80
C VAL A 86 23.17 -6.37 4.75
N ALA A 87 22.96 -5.08 5.01
CA ALA A 87 23.35 -4.01 4.10
C ALA A 87 24.87 -4.01 3.82
N ARG A 88 25.70 -4.13 4.87
CA ARG A 88 27.17 -4.27 4.76
C ARG A 88 27.57 -5.47 3.91
N ARG A 89 26.97 -6.64 4.13
CA ARG A 89 27.23 -7.86 3.33
C ARG A 89 26.85 -7.72 1.85
N LEU A 90 25.91 -6.83 1.54
CA LEU A 90 25.50 -6.51 0.17
C LEU A 90 26.31 -5.36 -0.44
N GLY A 91 27.31 -4.83 0.26
CA GLY A 91 28.16 -3.73 -0.22
C GLY A 91 27.46 -2.36 -0.21
N ILE A 92 26.43 -2.19 0.60
CA ILE A 92 25.68 -0.94 0.72
C ILE A 92 26.32 -0.10 1.83
N GLU A 93 26.69 1.15 1.51
CA GLU A 93 27.44 2.03 2.41
C GLU A 93 26.56 2.83 3.39
N TYR A 94 25.26 2.97 3.08
CA TYR A 94 24.32 3.79 3.85
C TYR A 94 23.00 3.06 4.08
N ILE A 95 22.34 3.36 5.20
CA ILE A 95 20.98 2.89 5.48
C ILE A 95 20.12 4.03 6.00
N TRP A 96 18.86 4.06 5.56
CA TRP A 96 17.84 4.95 6.06
C TRP A 96 16.88 4.16 6.96
N ILE A 97 16.73 4.63 8.19
CA ILE A 97 15.81 4.07 9.19
C ILE A 97 15.03 5.26 9.76
N ASP A 98 13.70 5.23 9.67
CA ASP A 98 12.81 6.35 10.04
C ASP A 98 13.11 6.90 11.45
N SER A 99 13.29 6.03 12.44
CA SER A 99 13.57 6.41 13.82
C SER A 99 14.95 7.07 14.00
N LEU A 100 15.90 6.83 13.09
CA LEU A 100 17.27 7.38 13.15
C LEU A 100 17.50 8.54 12.18
N CYS A 101 16.63 8.72 11.18
CA CYS A 101 16.79 9.73 10.12
C CYS A 101 15.73 10.84 10.18
N ILE A 102 14.68 10.67 10.99
CA ILE A 102 13.65 11.69 11.24
C ILE A 102 13.70 12.05 12.72
N ILE A 103 13.66 13.34 13.05
CA ILE A 103 13.67 13.83 14.42
C ILE A 103 12.36 13.43 15.11
N GLN A 104 12.47 12.59 16.13
CA GLN A 104 11.36 12.07 16.91
C GLN A 104 11.14 12.88 18.19
N THR A 105 9.88 12.90 18.65
CA THR A 105 9.55 13.45 19.98
C THR A 105 10.25 12.63 21.07
N PRO A 106 10.96 13.26 22.02
CA PRO A 106 11.59 12.56 23.14
C PRO A 106 10.59 11.76 23.98
N ASN A 107 11.06 10.73 24.68
CA ASN A 107 10.21 9.94 25.58
C ASN A 107 9.69 10.81 26.73
N GLY A 108 8.43 10.63 27.12
CA GLY A 108 7.80 11.41 28.20
C GLY A 108 7.42 12.83 27.82
N VAL A 109 7.67 13.26 26.58
CA VAL A 109 7.28 14.58 26.07
C VAL A 109 6.02 14.44 25.20
N SER A 110 4.99 15.24 25.50
CA SER A 110 3.71 15.19 24.79
C SER A 110 3.74 15.89 23.43
N LYS A 111 4.58 16.92 23.25
CA LYS A 111 4.74 17.65 21.99
C LYS A 111 6.12 18.26 21.86
N CYS A 112 6.74 18.12 20.69
CA CYS A 112 8.00 18.78 20.34
C CYS A 112 7.82 19.45 18.97
N PRO A 113 7.72 20.80 18.91
CA PRO A 113 7.48 21.51 17.65
C PRO A 113 8.50 21.16 16.55
N ARG A 114 9.77 21.03 16.92
CA ARG A 114 10.85 20.67 16.00
C ARG A 114 10.71 19.26 15.42
N SER A 115 10.15 18.31 16.19
CA SER A 115 9.85 16.98 15.68
C SER A 115 8.66 16.99 14.73
N ASP A 116 7.62 17.77 15.03
CA ASP A 116 6.44 17.91 14.16
C ASP A 116 6.82 18.56 12.82
N GLU A 117 7.64 19.62 12.84
CA GLU A 117 8.15 20.30 11.64
C GLU A 117 9.02 19.37 10.77
N ASP A 118 9.99 18.67 11.39
CA ASP A 118 10.86 17.74 10.68
C ASP A 118 10.06 16.55 10.10
N TRP A 119 9.10 16.01 10.85
CA TRP A 119 8.22 14.96 10.37
C TRP A 119 7.39 15.38 9.16
N GLN A 120 6.87 16.61 9.12
CA GLN A 120 6.11 17.10 7.95
C GLN A 120 6.96 17.11 6.68
N VAL A 121 8.22 17.53 6.78
CA VAL A 121 9.16 17.56 5.66
C VAL A 121 9.53 16.13 5.25
N GLU A 122 9.94 15.30 6.21
CA GLU A 122 10.42 13.95 5.92
C GLU A 122 9.32 13.00 5.47
N ALA A 123 8.10 13.10 6.02
CA ALA A 123 6.96 12.30 5.59
C ALA A 123 6.57 12.58 4.13
N ALA A 124 6.67 13.85 3.70
CA ALA A 124 6.45 14.22 2.30
C ALA A 124 7.55 13.65 1.38
N MET A 125 8.79 13.55 1.88
CA MET A 125 9.92 13.01 1.12
C MET A 125 10.04 11.48 1.19
N MET A 126 9.37 10.82 2.14
CA MET A 126 9.48 9.39 2.38
C MET A 126 9.23 8.56 1.11
N GLY A 127 8.30 8.99 0.25
CA GLY A 127 8.09 8.34 -1.03
C GLY A 127 9.33 8.33 -1.94
N HIS A 128 10.05 9.45 -2.00
CA HIS A 128 11.33 9.55 -2.72
C HIS A 128 12.44 8.74 -2.05
N VAL A 129 12.46 8.68 -0.71
CA VAL A 129 13.43 7.86 0.04
C VAL A 129 13.33 6.39 -0.37
N TYR A 130 12.14 5.80 -0.36
CA TYR A 130 11.99 4.40 -0.78
C TYR A 130 12.20 4.22 -2.29
N ARG A 131 11.70 5.15 -3.12
CA ARG A 131 11.82 5.05 -4.59
C ARG A 131 13.25 5.09 -5.11
N ASN A 132 14.13 5.84 -4.46
CA ASN A 132 15.54 5.97 -4.86
C ASN A 132 16.48 5.02 -4.10
N ALA A 133 15.98 4.25 -3.13
CA ALA A 133 16.79 3.26 -2.42
C ALA A 133 17.23 2.13 -3.36
N PHE A 134 18.44 1.62 -3.16
CA PHE A 134 18.95 0.48 -3.92
C PHE A 134 18.21 -0.81 -3.55
N LEU A 135 17.89 -0.96 -2.26
CA LEU A 135 17.20 -2.10 -1.68
C LEU A 135 16.43 -1.67 -0.44
N ASN A 136 15.19 -2.13 -0.31
CA ASN A 136 14.49 -2.11 0.97
C ASN A 136 14.66 -3.45 1.68
N ILE A 137 15.16 -3.42 2.90
CA ILE A 137 15.22 -4.57 3.80
C ILE A 137 13.92 -4.55 4.60
N SER A 138 13.12 -5.59 4.50
CA SER A 138 11.85 -5.69 5.24
C SER A 138 11.95 -6.74 6.32
N ALA A 139 11.83 -6.31 7.59
CA ALA A 139 11.78 -7.18 8.77
C ALA A 139 10.38 -7.83 8.92
N THR A 140 9.91 -8.50 7.86
CA THR A 140 8.51 -8.94 7.73
C THR A 140 8.10 -9.95 8.80
N GLY A 141 9.00 -10.85 9.19
CA GLY A 141 8.77 -11.85 10.24
C GLY A 141 8.80 -11.29 11.66
N ALA A 142 9.38 -10.10 11.86
CA ALA A 142 9.59 -9.52 13.19
C ALA A 142 8.35 -8.74 13.65
N ARG A 143 7.90 -9.01 14.89
CA ARG A 143 6.78 -8.27 15.49
C ARG A 143 7.19 -6.92 16.09
N ASN A 144 8.46 -6.78 16.43
CA ASN A 144 9.05 -5.58 17.05
C ASN A 144 10.56 -5.52 16.75
N GLY A 145 11.24 -4.50 17.24
CA GLY A 145 12.69 -4.31 17.03
C GLY A 145 13.61 -5.32 17.73
N THR A 146 13.12 -6.14 18.67
CA THR A 146 13.97 -7.05 19.46
C THR A 146 14.12 -8.44 18.85
N GLU A 147 13.22 -8.85 17.95
CA GLU A 147 13.25 -10.19 17.33
C GLU A 147 14.38 -10.36 16.29
N GLY A 148 14.78 -9.28 15.59
CA GLY A 148 15.80 -9.35 14.54
C GLY A 148 15.27 -9.78 13.18
N LEU A 149 16.19 -10.10 12.27
CA LEU A 149 15.88 -10.60 10.92
C LEU A 149 16.02 -12.12 10.78
N TYR A 150 16.71 -12.78 11.71
CA TYR A 150 17.04 -14.20 11.63
C TYR A 150 16.20 -15.03 12.59
N PHE A 151 15.41 -15.95 12.03
CA PHE A 151 14.56 -16.86 12.80
C PHE A 151 15.05 -18.31 12.67
N PRO A 152 14.85 -19.16 13.71
CA PRO A 152 15.00 -20.60 13.58
C PRO A 152 14.05 -21.12 12.49
N ARG A 153 14.61 -21.84 11.51
CA ARG A 153 13.90 -22.31 10.32
C ARG A 153 14.12 -23.80 10.12
N ASP A 154 13.06 -24.48 9.68
CA ASP A 154 13.15 -25.85 9.23
C ASP A 154 13.34 -25.86 7.70
N VAL A 155 14.58 -26.15 7.28
CA VAL A 155 14.96 -26.14 5.86
C VAL A 155 14.17 -27.18 5.05
N GLN A 156 13.69 -28.26 5.68
CA GLN A 156 12.87 -29.26 5.01
C GLN A 156 11.51 -28.71 4.56
N LYS A 157 11.03 -27.62 5.18
CA LYS A 157 9.80 -26.92 4.76
C LYS A 157 10.02 -25.92 3.61
N ILE A 158 11.27 -25.63 3.26
CA ILE A 158 11.65 -24.60 2.27
C ILE A 158 12.10 -25.24 0.93
N ALA A 159 12.55 -26.51 0.96
CA ALA A 159 13.00 -27.28 -0.20
C ALA A 159 11.93 -27.39 -1.30
N PRO A 160 12.32 -27.61 -2.58
CA PRO A 160 11.37 -27.87 -3.65
C PRO A 160 10.68 -29.20 -3.37
N ILE A 161 9.56 -29.08 -2.69
CA ILE A 161 8.29 -29.72 -2.96
C ILE A 161 8.42 -30.91 -3.92
N ALA A 162 8.14 -32.10 -3.38
CA ALA A 162 8.14 -33.35 -4.12
C ALA A 162 7.47 -33.18 -5.49
N GLN A 163 8.20 -33.48 -6.57
CA GLN A 163 7.61 -33.65 -7.89
C GLN A 163 6.67 -34.85 -7.80
N CYS A 164 5.37 -34.59 -7.75
CA CYS A 164 4.37 -35.67 -7.80
C CYS A 164 4.31 -36.17 -9.24
N PRO A 165 4.61 -37.44 -9.55
CA PRO A 165 4.48 -37.94 -10.91
C PRO A 165 3.00 -37.90 -11.35
N ASP A 166 2.74 -37.58 -12.63
CA ASP A 166 1.40 -37.67 -13.23
C ASP A 166 1.19 -39.13 -13.64
N PHE A 167 0.11 -39.73 -13.18
CA PHE A 167 -0.23 -41.11 -13.52
C PHE A 167 -1.52 -41.14 -14.33
N LYS A 168 -1.50 -41.85 -15.46
CA LYS A 168 -2.69 -42.20 -16.22
C LYS A 168 -3.08 -43.65 -15.90
N VAL A 169 -4.37 -43.92 -15.83
CA VAL A 169 -4.90 -45.29 -15.73
C VAL A 169 -5.03 -45.85 -17.15
N GLU A 170 -4.36 -46.96 -17.43
CA GLU A 170 -4.53 -47.71 -18.68
C GLU A 170 -5.78 -48.61 -18.66
N GLU A 171 -6.26 -49.01 -19.84
CA GLU A 171 -7.29 -50.05 -19.96
C GLU A 171 -6.76 -51.35 -19.34
N GLY A 172 -7.29 -51.71 -18.17
CA GLY A 172 -6.76 -52.78 -17.31
C GLY A 172 -6.50 -52.33 -15.87
N GLY A 173 -6.58 -51.03 -15.57
CA GLY A 173 -6.53 -50.48 -14.22
C GLY A 173 -5.11 -50.23 -13.68
N SER A 174 -4.07 -50.47 -14.47
CA SER A 174 -2.69 -50.13 -14.09
C SER A 174 -2.41 -48.65 -14.22
N LEU A 175 -1.69 -48.09 -13.24
CA LEU A 175 -1.20 -46.72 -13.27
C LEU A 175 0.14 -46.67 -14.01
N VAL A 176 0.22 -45.86 -15.05
CA VAL A 176 1.44 -45.60 -15.83
C VAL A 176 1.79 -44.12 -15.77
N LEU A 177 3.09 -43.83 -15.67
CA LEU A 177 3.61 -42.47 -15.62
C LEU A 177 3.35 -41.78 -16.96
N HIS A 178 2.47 -40.78 -16.96
CA HIS A 178 1.97 -40.12 -18.15
C HIS A 178 2.92 -39.00 -18.59
N HIS A 179 3.27 -38.11 -17.66
CA HIS A 179 4.30 -37.08 -17.78
C HIS A 179 4.96 -36.87 -16.39
N SER A 180 6.14 -36.24 -16.30
CA SER A 180 6.57 -35.60 -15.05
C SER A 180 5.88 -34.25 -14.97
N PRO A 181 4.80 -34.06 -14.19
CA PRO A 181 4.32 -32.73 -13.99
C PRO A 181 5.23 -32.12 -12.92
N ASN A 182 5.61 -30.86 -13.10
CA ASN A 182 6.20 -30.08 -12.03
C ASN A 182 5.07 -29.67 -11.05
N LEU A 183 4.40 -30.65 -10.44
CA LEU A 183 3.42 -30.37 -9.39
C LEU A 183 4.15 -30.05 -8.11
N ALA A 184 3.75 -28.94 -7.52
CA ALA A 184 4.31 -28.43 -6.28
C ALA A 184 3.22 -28.39 -5.18
N LEU A 185 3.24 -29.34 -4.24
CA LEU A 185 2.70 -29.22 -2.88
C LEU A 185 3.37 -28.09 -2.06
N ILE A 186 2.80 -26.91 -2.11
CA ILE A 186 3.12 -25.80 -1.20
C ILE A 186 2.36 -25.92 0.13
N ASN A 187 2.93 -25.37 1.19
CA ASN A 187 2.17 -25.13 2.41
C ASN A 187 1.03 -24.13 2.12
N ALA A 188 -0.19 -24.42 2.57
CA ALA A 188 -1.33 -23.50 2.43
C ALA A 188 -1.08 -22.13 3.10
N SER A 189 -0.20 -22.07 4.12
CA SER A 189 0.21 -20.84 4.79
C SER A 189 1.38 -20.12 4.10
N PHE A 190 1.76 -20.50 2.88
CA PHE A 190 2.93 -19.97 2.17
C PHE A 190 2.99 -18.43 2.15
N TRP A 191 1.82 -17.79 2.01
CA TRP A 191 1.69 -16.34 1.97
C TRP A 191 1.50 -15.67 3.32
N ASP A 192 1.34 -16.39 4.42
CA ASP A 192 1.05 -15.79 5.73
C ASP A 192 2.10 -14.77 6.16
N THR A 193 3.36 -15.00 5.77
CA THR A 193 4.46 -14.07 6.00
C THR A 193 4.29 -12.77 5.18
N LEU A 194 3.94 -12.86 3.91
CA LEU A 194 3.73 -11.71 3.01
C LEU A 194 2.25 -11.29 2.90
N SER A 195 1.43 -11.66 3.89
CA SER A 195 0.01 -11.34 3.93
C SER A 195 -0.21 -10.11 4.80
N ILE A 196 -1.28 -9.37 4.54
CA ILE A 196 -1.77 -8.25 5.37
C ILE A 196 -1.99 -8.68 6.84
N ARG A 197 -2.09 -10.00 7.09
CA ARG A 197 -2.16 -10.58 8.45
C ARG A 197 -0.82 -10.53 9.21
N SER A 198 0.31 -10.35 8.54
CA SER A 198 1.61 -10.26 9.21
C SER A 198 1.77 -8.94 9.96
N ALA A 199 2.61 -8.93 11.00
CA ALA A 199 2.80 -7.75 11.83
C ALA A 199 3.28 -6.53 11.02
N ALA A 200 4.12 -6.78 10.01
CA ALA A 200 4.62 -5.77 9.09
C ALA A 200 3.53 -5.28 8.13
N PHE A 201 2.89 -6.16 7.36
CA PHE A 201 1.91 -5.74 6.35
C PHE A 201 0.57 -5.29 6.93
N GLY A 202 0.34 -5.52 8.22
CA GLY A 202 -0.74 -4.91 8.97
C GLY A 202 -0.57 -3.41 9.19
N ARG A 203 0.54 -2.76 8.82
CA ARG A 203 0.74 -1.31 8.97
C ARG A 203 0.52 -0.58 7.64
N ALA A 204 -0.31 0.46 7.66
CA ALA A 204 -0.63 1.26 6.47
C ALA A 204 0.62 1.84 5.77
N TRP A 205 1.60 2.34 6.53
CA TRP A 205 2.83 2.91 5.95
C TRP A 205 3.65 1.90 5.15
N ILE A 206 3.61 0.61 5.50
CA ILE A 206 4.37 -0.44 4.80
C ILE A 206 3.88 -0.63 3.36
N PHE A 207 2.64 -0.24 3.03
CA PHE A 207 2.19 -0.22 1.63
C PHE A 207 3.06 0.70 0.79
N GLN A 208 3.21 1.96 1.20
CA GLN A 208 4.06 2.93 0.50
C GLN A 208 5.51 2.45 0.43
N GLU A 209 6.05 1.92 1.53
CA GLU A 209 7.42 1.42 1.59
C GLU A 209 7.65 0.27 0.60
N ARG A 210 6.74 -0.72 0.56
CA ARG A 210 6.83 -1.87 -0.35
C ARG A 210 6.68 -1.45 -1.80
N PHE A 211 5.63 -0.70 -2.16
CA PHE A 211 5.33 -0.37 -3.55
C PHE A 211 6.40 0.54 -4.16
N LEU A 212 6.85 1.55 -3.42
CA LEU A 212 7.78 2.54 -3.97
C LEU A 212 9.21 2.02 -4.09
N SER A 213 9.64 1.13 -3.20
CA SER A 213 10.97 0.54 -3.29
C SER A 213 11.17 -0.18 -4.62
N ARG A 214 12.30 -0.05 -5.30
CA ARG A 214 12.53 -0.80 -6.56
C ARG A 214 12.73 -2.30 -6.34
N ARG A 215 13.36 -2.64 -5.22
CA ARG A 215 13.66 -4.00 -4.77
C ARG A 215 13.36 -4.12 -3.30
N VAL A 216 12.74 -5.21 -2.88
CA VAL A 216 12.51 -5.50 -1.47
C VAL A 216 13.01 -6.90 -1.16
N LEU A 217 13.77 -7.04 -0.09
CA LEU A 217 14.17 -8.32 0.48
C LEU A 217 13.41 -8.50 1.80
N HIS A 218 12.46 -9.43 1.81
CA HIS A 218 11.64 -9.76 2.96
C HIS A 218 12.31 -10.87 3.78
N PHE A 219 12.59 -10.56 5.03
CA PHE A 219 13.02 -11.53 6.03
C PHE A 219 11.79 -12.07 6.75
N GLY A 220 11.28 -13.20 6.27
CA GLY A 220 10.19 -13.94 6.88
C GLY A 220 10.62 -14.87 8.00
N LYS A 221 9.65 -15.40 8.75
CA LYS A 221 9.92 -16.42 9.78
C LYS A 221 10.32 -17.76 9.17
N GLU A 222 9.67 -18.14 8.08
CA GLU A 222 9.84 -19.44 7.45
C GLU A 222 10.85 -19.40 6.31
N GLN A 223 10.80 -18.36 5.49
CA GLN A 223 11.71 -18.18 4.37
C GLN A 223 11.90 -16.71 4.03
N MET A 224 12.91 -16.43 3.21
CA MET A 224 13.09 -15.12 2.59
C MET A 224 12.35 -15.00 1.26
N PHE A 225 11.86 -13.80 0.96
CA PHE A 225 11.25 -13.46 -0.32
C PHE A 225 11.94 -12.24 -0.91
N TRP A 226 12.00 -12.15 -2.24
CA TRP A 226 12.54 -10.98 -2.93
C TRP A 226 11.59 -10.55 -4.04
N GLU A 227 11.25 -9.27 -4.01
CA GLU A 227 10.33 -8.62 -4.94
C GLU A 227 11.03 -7.51 -5.71
N CYS A 228 10.81 -7.46 -7.03
CA CYS A 228 11.16 -6.33 -7.87
C CYS A 228 10.04 -6.05 -8.89
N HIS A 229 10.21 -5.06 -9.75
CA HIS A 229 9.21 -4.70 -10.76
C HIS A 229 9.00 -5.76 -11.85
N THR A 230 9.87 -6.76 -11.97
CA THR A 230 9.78 -7.80 -12.99
C THR A 230 9.36 -9.15 -12.43
N ASP A 231 9.84 -9.51 -11.24
CA ASP A 231 9.54 -10.81 -10.65
C ASP A 231 9.39 -10.78 -9.13
N ASN A 232 8.77 -11.83 -8.63
CA ASN A 232 8.66 -12.16 -7.22
C ASN A 232 9.14 -13.59 -7.06
N CYS A 233 10.05 -13.79 -6.13
CA CYS A 233 10.74 -15.05 -5.91
C CYS A 233 10.90 -15.28 -4.41
N CYS A 234 11.28 -16.49 -4.02
CA CYS A 234 11.57 -16.85 -2.64
C CYS A 234 12.61 -17.97 -2.57
N GLU A 235 12.99 -18.39 -1.36
CA GLU A 235 13.93 -19.50 -1.18
C GLU A 235 13.42 -20.81 -1.82
N THR A 236 12.10 -21.07 -1.78
CA THR A 236 11.50 -22.24 -2.46
C THR A 236 11.49 -22.11 -3.98
N PHE A 237 11.30 -20.90 -4.51
CA PHE A 237 11.21 -20.62 -5.95
C PHE A 237 12.17 -19.49 -6.34
N PRO A 238 13.49 -19.76 -6.41
CA PRO A 238 14.49 -18.73 -6.60
C PRO A 238 14.48 -18.10 -8.00
N GLU A 239 13.93 -18.80 -8.99
CA GLU A 239 13.85 -18.38 -10.40
C GLU A 239 12.52 -17.72 -10.77
N GLY A 240 11.63 -17.51 -9.79
CA GLY A 240 10.31 -16.91 -10.02
C GLY A 240 9.19 -17.79 -9.51
N LEU A 241 8.16 -17.16 -8.95
CA LEU A 241 7.01 -17.89 -8.44
C LEU A 241 6.18 -18.52 -9.57
N PRO A 242 5.65 -19.75 -9.36
CA PRO A 242 4.61 -20.34 -10.19
C PRO A 242 3.44 -19.38 -10.44
N ILE A 243 2.84 -19.44 -11.63
CA ILE A 243 1.74 -18.56 -12.05
C ILE A 243 0.58 -18.57 -11.05
N ARG A 244 0.16 -19.75 -10.56
CA ARG A 244 -0.93 -19.84 -9.58
C ARG A 244 -0.61 -19.14 -8.25
N LEU A 245 0.64 -19.23 -7.80
CA LEU A 245 1.07 -18.51 -6.59
C LEU A 245 1.05 -17.00 -6.80
N LYS A 246 1.42 -16.52 -8.00
CA LYS A 246 1.32 -15.11 -8.37
C LYS A 246 -0.14 -14.62 -8.36
N GLU A 247 -1.11 -15.49 -8.63
CA GLU A 247 -2.54 -15.15 -8.69
C GLU A 247 -3.24 -15.15 -7.31
N GLU A 248 -2.76 -15.96 -6.37
CA GLU A 248 -3.31 -16.11 -5.02
C GLU A 248 -2.70 -15.15 -3.99
N THR A 249 -1.82 -14.23 -4.41
CA THR A 249 -1.24 -13.27 -3.48
C THR A 249 -2.32 -12.38 -2.88
N TYR A 250 -2.36 -12.30 -1.55
CA TYR A 250 -3.28 -11.45 -0.80
C TYR A 250 -3.03 -9.94 -0.95
N ILE A 251 -2.04 -9.55 -1.75
CA ILE A 251 -1.62 -8.18 -2.00
C ILE A 251 -1.26 -8.06 -3.49
N ILE A 252 -1.53 -6.89 -4.08
CA ILE A 252 -1.11 -6.58 -5.46
C ILE A 252 0.40 -6.83 -5.64
N LEU A 253 0.74 -7.51 -6.75
CA LEU A 253 2.12 -7.76 -7.16
C LEU A 253 2.79 -6.49 -7.66
N LYS A 254 4.09 -6.40 -7.40
CA LYS A 254 4.90 -5.27 -7.79
C LYS A 254 5.05 -5.07 -9.31
N SER A 255 4.98 -6.15 -10.08
CA SER A 255 4.98 -6.08 -11.55
C SER A 255 3.71 -5.42 -12.09
N VAL A 256 2.57 -5.59 -11.41
CA VAL A 256 1.33 -4.89 -11.74
C VAL A 256 1.45 -3.40 -11.44
N TYR A 257 2.07 -3.07 -10.31
CA TYR A 257 2.39 -1.68 -10.01
C TYR A 257 3.32 -1.06 -11.06
N ASN A 258 4.32 -1.80 -11.55
CA ASN A 258 5.18 -1.30 -12.64
C ASN A 258 4.41 -1.06 -13.94
N CYS A 259 3.46 -1.94 -14.30
CA CYS A 259 2.56 -1.69 -15.45
C CYS A 259 1.74 -0.42 -15.25
N PHE A 260 1.26 -0.19 -14.03
CA PHE A 260 0.56 1.03 -13.67
C PHE A 260 1.46 2.28 -13.86
N GLN A 261 2.66 2.28 -13.27
CA GLN A 261 3.61 3.40 -13.37
C GLN A 261 4.03 3.71 -14.81
N THR A 262 4.28 2.67 -15.61
CA THR A 262 4.71 2.82 -17.02
C THR A 262 3.54 3.06 -17.97
N ARG A 263 2.30 2.88 -17.49
CA ARG A 263 1.07 2.83 -18.29
C ARG A 263 1.11 1.76 -19.39
N ASP A 264 1.99 0.77 -19.26
CA ASP A 264 2.16 -0.32 -20.20
C ASP A 264 1.67 -1.65 -19.60
N PHE A 265 0.55 -2.13 -20.15
CA PHE A 265 -0.06 -3.40 -19.78
C PHE A 265 0.11 -4.48 -20.87
N SER A 266 0.98 -4.26 -21.85
CA SER A 266 1.17 -5.16 -23.01
C SER A 266 1.77 -6.51 -22.63
N SER A 267 2.59 -6.57 -21.58
CA SER A 267 3.35 -7.76 -21.17
C SER A 267 2.57 -8.75 -20.31
N TYR A 268 1.39 -8.37 -19.79
CA TYR A 268 0.64 -9.19 -18.82
C TYR A 268 -0.33 -10.20 -19.45
N HIS A 269 -0.32 -10.30 -20.78
CA HIS A 269 -1.22 -11.15 -21.56
C HIS A 269 -0.73 -12.60 -21.60
N ALA A 270 -1.13 -13.44 -20.65
CA ALA A 270 -1.32 -14.87 -20.95
C ALA A 270 -2.25 -15.61 -19.97
N PHE A 271 -2.23 -15.32 -18.66
CA PHE A 271 -2.95 -16.12 -17.64
C PHE A 271 -3.35 -15.29 -16.39
N GLY A 272 -4.36 -15.77 -15.64
CA GLY A 272 -4.64 -15.34 -14.26
C GLY A 272 -5.64 -14.23 -14.00
N SER A 273 -5.68 -13.72 -12.77
CA SER A 273 -6.64 -12.72 -12.28
C SER A 273 -6.55 -11.36 -13.01
N LEU A 274 -5.45 -11.08 -13.71
CA LEU A 274 -5.28 -9.89 -14.53
C LEU A 274 -5.70 -10.08 -15.99
N PHE A 275 -5.99 -11.31 -16.43
CA PHE A 275 -6.66 -11.55 -17.70
C PHE A 275 -7.99 -10.77 -17.80
N ARG A 276 -8.64 -10.53 -16.65
CA ARG A 276 -9.83 -9.67 -16.50
C ARG A 276 -9.65 -8.26 -17.07
N LEU A 277 -8.41 -7.78 -17.14
CA LEU A 277 -8.06 -6.46 -17.67
C LEU A 277 -7.99 -6.44 -19.21
N GLN A 278 -8.01 -7.59 -19.88
CA GLN A 278 -7.89 -7.67 -21.32
C GLN A 278 -9.10 -7.05 -22.02
N GLY A 279 -8.83 -6.22 -23.04
CA GLY A 279 -9.87 -5.52 -23.79
C GLY A 279 -10.55 -4.36 -23.06
N LEU A 280 -10.10 -4.04 -21.84
CA LEU A 280 -10.48 -2.80 -21.15
C LEU A 280 -9.63 -1.62 -21.65
N THR A 281 -10.18 -0.41 -21.54
CA THR A 281 -9.43 0.81 -21.86
C THR A 281 -8.30 1.02 -20.84
N LEU A 282 -7.29 1.83 -21.17
CA LEU A 282 -6.26 2.19 -20.20
C LEU A 282 -6.88 2.82 -18.94
N LYS A 283 -7.89 3.69 -19.11
CA LYS A 283 -8.60 4.32 -18.00
C LYS A 283 -9.17 3.28 -17.03
N ASP A 284 -9.92 2.31 -17.54
CA ASP A 284 -10.55 1.27 -16.69
C ASP A 284 -9.50 0.41 -15.97
N LYS A 285 -8.36 0.14 -16.61
CA LYS A 285 -7.25 -0.61 -15.98
C LYS A 285 -6.65 0.16 -14.81
N LEU A 286 -6.45 1.47 -14.97
CA LEU A 286 -5.93 2.34 -13.91
C LEU A 286 -6.94 2.47 -12.75
N GLU A 287 -8.24 2.48 -13.06
CA GLU A 287 -9.34 2.48 -12.09
C GLU A 287 -9.35 1.22 -11.23
N ILE A 288 -9.41 0.05 -11.87
CA ILE A 288 -9.39 -1.23 -11.15
C ILE A 288 -8.11 -1.37 -10.32
N PHE A 289 -6.97 -0.89 -10.83
CA PHE A 289 -5.72 -0.90 -10.08
C PHE A 289 -5.83 -0.07 -8.78
N TRP A 290 -6.26 1.18 -8.89
CA TRP A 290 -6.40 2.07 -7.73
C TRP A 290 -7.38 1.53 -6.70
N GLU A 291 -8.54 1.04 -7.16
CA GLU A 291 -9.56 0.45 -6.31
C GLU A 291 -9.01 -0.77 -5.55
N THR A 292 -8.24 -1.62 -6.23
CA THR A 292 -7.57 -2.76 -5.59
C THR A 292 -6.54 -2.29 -4.55
N VAL A 293 -5.74 -1.27 -4.86
CA VAL A 293 -4.75 -0.71 -3.92
C VAL A 293 -5.44 -0.20 -2.66
N VAL A 294 -6.53 0.55 -2.80
CA VAL A 294 -7.29 1.09 -1.67
C VAL A 294 -7.97 -0.03 -0.87
N THR A 295 -8.54 -1.02 -1.54
CA THR A 295 -9.14 -2.20 -0.90
C THR A 295 -8.14 -2.96 -0.04
N ASP A 296 -6.93 -3.22 -0.55
CA ASP A 296 -5.88 -3.87 0.23
C ASP A 296 -5.38 -2.96 1.36
N TYR A 297 -5.18 -1.67 1.08
CA TYR A 297 -4.71 -0.68 2.05
C TYR A 297 -5.66 -0.52 3.25
N THR A 298 -6.97 -0.55 3.03
CA THR A 298 -7.97 -0.39 4.11
C THR A 298 -8.05 -1.58 5.06
N ARG A 299 -7.42 -2.72 4.72
CA ARG A 299 -7.23 -3.85 5.64
C ARG A 299 -6.09 -3.61 6.63
N CYS A 300 -5.23 -2.61 6.39
CA CYS A 300 -4.14 -2.26 7.29
C CYS A 300 -4.62 -1.45 8.49
N LYS A 301 -3.87 -1.59 9.58
CA LYS A 301 -3.97 -0.79 10.80
C LYS A 301 -3.12 0.47 10.67
N LEU A 302 -3.69 1.57 11.14
CA LEU A 302 -3.00 2.85 11.28
C LEU A 302 -2.67 3.09 12.75
N SER A 303 -1.44 3.52 13.03
CA SER A 303 -1.06 3.97 14.37
C SER A 303 -1.69 5.33 14.71
N ARG A 304 -1.83 6.20 13.70
CA ARG A 304 -2.49 7.51 13.81
C ARG A 304 -3.59 7.58 12.76
N ALA A 305 -4.83 7.79 13.20
CA ALA A 305 -5.98 7.88 12.29
C ALA A 305 -5.78 8.94 11.20
N SER A 306 -5.15 10.08 11.52
CA SER A 306 -4.86 11.18 10.59
C SER A 306 -4.01 10.81 9.38
N ASP A 307 -3.21 9.74 9.48
CA ASP A 307 -2.20 9.40 8.47
C ASP A 307 -2.81 8.65 7.27
N LYS A 308 -4.11 8.37 7.30
CA LYS A 308 -4.78 7.48 6.34
C LYS A 308 -4.57 7.85 4.87
N LEU A 309 -4.62 9.14 4.53
CA LEU A 309 -4.34 9.57 3.16
C LEU A 309 -2.85 9.74 2.90
N ILE A 310 -2.11 10.22 3.90
CA ILE A 310 -0.68 10.50 3.79
C ILE A 310 0.11 9.21 3.50
N ALA A 311 -0.20 8.12 4.20
CA ALA A 311 0.47 6.84 4.05
C ALA A 311 0.20 6.12 2.72
N LEU A 312 -0.71 6.65 1.88
CA LEU A 312 -0.95 6.18 0.51
C LEU A 312 -0.54 7.20 -0.55
N SER A 313 -0.28 8.45 -0.14
CA SER A 313 -0.09 9.60 -1.03
C SER A 313 1.09 9.44 -1.99
N GLY A 314 2.16 8.76 -1.56
CA GLY A 314 3.33 8.53 -2.42
C GLY A 314 3.09 7.57 -3.59
N ILE A 315 2.03 6.75 -3.53
CA ILE A 315 1.66 5.80 -4.59
C ILE A 315 0.78 6.47 -5.65
N ALA A 316 0.02 7.50 -5.28
CA ALA A 316 -0.89 8.18 -6.18
C ALA A 316 -0.14 8.99 -7.26
N GLU A 317 -0.64 8.95 -8.49
CA GLU A 317 -0.03 9.61 -9.65
C GLU A 317 -0.93 10.65 -10.32
N ASP A 318 -2.22 10.66 -10.01
CA ASP A 318 -3.20 11.59 -10.57
C ASP A 318 -3.75 12.53 -9.50
N ILE A 319 -4.33 13.64 -9.93
CA ILE A 319 -5.06 14.57 -9.07
C ILE A 319 -6.19 13.80 -8.41
N TYR A 320 -6.13 13.73 -7.08
CA TYR A 320 -7.15 13.05 -6.31
C TYR A 320 -7.70 13.91 -5.20
N PHE A 321 -8.99 13.80 -5.00
CA PHE A 321 -9.72 14.49 -3.96
C PHE A 321 -10.03 13.47 -2.87
N ALA A 322 -9.41 13.64 -1.70
CA ALA A 322 -9.62 12.79 -0.53
C ALA A 322 -9.55 11.27 -0.83
N GLY A 323 -8.52 10.82 -1.54
CA GLY A 323 -8.30 9.41 -1.89
C GLY A 323 -9.01 8.90 -3.15
N ILE A 324 -9.72 9.75 -3.91
CA ILE A 324 -10.40 9.36 -5.16
C ILE A 324 -9.87 10.19 -6.33
N TRP A 325 -9.39 9.52 -7.39
CA TRP A 325 -8.87 10.21 -8.57
C TRP A 325 -9.98 10.95 -9.31
N LYS A 326 -9.68 12.18 -9.74
CA LYS A 326 -10.63 13.03 -10.47
C LYS A 326 -11.17 12.32 -11.72
N SER A 327 -10.29 11.60 -12.43
CA SER A 327 -10.59 10.85 -13.64
C SER A 327 -11.56 9.69 -13.42
N HIS A 328 -11.68 9.20 -12.19
CA HIS A 328 -12.56 8.08 -11.80
C HIS A 328 -13.87 8.55 -11.16
N LEU A 329 -14.12 9.86 -11.03
CA LEU A 329 -15.42 10.32 -10.59
C LEU A 329 -16.43 10.23 -11.75
N PRO A 330 -17.68 9.80 -11.49
CA PRO A 330 -18.24 9.50 -10.17
C PRO A 330 -18.14 8.02 -9.72
N SER A 331 -17.64 7.10 -10.55
CA SER A 331 -17.60 5.65 -10.24
C SER A 331 -16.79 5.32 -8.98
N GLY A 332 -15.74 6.07 -8.70
CA GLY A 332 -14.95 5.94 -7.47
C GLY A 332 -15.75 6.17 -6.17
N LEU A 333 -16.95 6.77 -6.24
CA LEU A 333 -17.87 6.93 -5.10
C LEU A 333 -18.65 5.66 -4.75
N LEU A 334 -18.59 4.62 -5.57
CA LEU A 334 -19.40 3.39 -5.45
C LEU A 334 -18.80 2.35 -4.50
N TRP A 335 -17.85 2.74 -3.66
CA TRP A 335 -17.28 1.84 -2.65
C TRP A 335 -18.34 1.46 -1.62
N ILE A 336 -18.19 0.26 -1.07
CA ILE A 336 -19.01 -0.25 0.02
C ILE A 336 -18.14 -0.67 1.20
N GLY A 337 -18.66 -0.47 2.41
CA GLY A 337 -18.10 -1.06 3.61
C GLY A 337 -18.52 -2.52 3.75
N ARG A 338 -17.55 -3.42 3.98
CA ARG A 338 -17.81 -4.82 4.34
C ARG A 338 -17.69 -4.95 5.86
N ASN A 339 -18.61 -5.67 6.50
CA ASN A 339 -18.69 -5.86 7.97
C ASN A 339 -18.95 -4.55 8.73
N HIS A 340 -18.51 -4.46 10.00
CA HIS A 340 -18.58 -3.26 10.83
C HIS A 340 -17.54 -2.22 10.41
N VAL A 341 -18.01 -1.22 9.67
CA VAL A 341 -17.24 -0.02 9.32
C VAL A 341 -17.65 1.10 10.27
N THR A 342 -16.68 1.80 10.86
CA THR A 342 -16.91 2.89 11.82
C THR A 342 -16.41 4.21 11.27
N ARG A 343 -16.96 5.33 11.75
CA ARG A 343 -16.44 6.67 11.45
C ARG A 343 -15.58 7.13 12.62
N PRO A 344 -14.36 7.66 12.39
CA PRO A 344 -13.56 8.23 13.47
C PRO A 344 -14.27 9.45 14.08
N GLU A 345 -14.05 9.69 15.37
CA GLU A 345 -14.64 10.83 16.08
C GLU A 345 -14.14 12.18 15.54
N LEU A 346 -12.87 12.25 15.17
CA LEU A 346 -12.25 13.44 14.61
C LEU A 346 -12.34 13.43 13.08
N TYR A 347 -12.59 14.61 12.51
CA TYR A 347 -12.59 14.80 11.07
C TYR A 347 -11.24 14.39 10.46
N ARG A 348 -11.31 13.59 9.39
CA ARG A 348 -10.15 13.10 8.64
C ARG A 348 -10.29 13.28 7.12
N ALA A 349 -11.50 13.10 6.61
CA ALA A 349 -11.83 13.13 5.19
C ALA A 349 -13.34 13.40 5.02
N PRO A 350 -13.77 13.96 3.87
CA PRO A 350 -15.18 14.22 3.57
C PRO A 350 -16.01 12.94 3.51
N THR A 351 -17.33 13.05 3.76
CA THR A 351 -18.22 11.90 3.97
C THR A 351 -18.33 10.94 2.79
N TRP A 352 -18.13 11.43 1.58
CA TRP A 352 -18.16 10.65 0.34
C TRP A 352 -16.85 9.88 0.07
N SER A 353 -15.78 10.17 0.82
CA SER A 353 -14.49 9.48 0.69
C SER A 353 -14.45 8.21 1.53
N TRP A 354 -13.87 7.15 0.97
CA TRP A 354 -13.55 5.91 1.69
C TRP A 354 -12.60 6.16 2.88
N ALA A 355 -11.79 7.22 2.83
CA ALA A 355 -10.89 7.58 3.92
C ALA A 355 -11.65 8.16 5.13
N SER A 356 -12.95 8.44 5.01
CA SER A 356 -13.77 8.97 6.11
C SER A 356 -14.27 7.90 7.07
N VAL A 357 -13.96 6.63 6.83
CA VAL A 357 -14.35 5.50 7.67
C VAL A 357 -13.16 4.60 7.98
N ASP A 358 -13.25 3.79 9.04
CA ASP A 358 -12.30 2.73 9.41
C ASP A 358 -12.96 1.36 9.25
N GLY A 359 -12.23 0.44 8.63
CA GLY A 359 -12.76 -0.86 8.23
C GLY A 359 -12.45 -1.17 6.78
N TYR A 360 -12.75 -2.41 6.39
CA TYR A 360 -12.50 -2.94 5.06
C TYR A 360 -13.55 -2.43 4.06
N ILE A 361 -13.07 -1.86 2.95
CA ILE A 361 -13.93 -1.38 1.87
C ILE A 361 -13.58 -2.05 0.53
N GLU A 362 -14.55 -2.11 -0.37
CA GLU A 362 -14.37 -2.65 -1.71
C GLU A 362 -15.28 -1.97 -2.73
N TRP A 363 -14.94 -2.12 -4.01
CA TRP A 363 -15.80 -1.76 -5.13
C TRP A 363 -16.37 -3.03 -5.75
N HIS A 364 -17.65 -2.98 -6.09
CA HIS A 364 -18.26 -4.05 -6.89
C HIS A 364 -17.97 -3.80 -8.37
N HIS A 365 -16.84 -4.32 -8.86
CA HIS A 365 -16.59 -4.37 -10.29
C HIS A 365 -17.50 -5.43 -10.91
N SER A 366 -18.65 -5.02 -11.44
CA SER A 366 -19.28 -5.81 -12.50
C SER A 366 -18.43 -5.59 -13.76
N PRO A 367 -17.98 -6.63 -14.47
CA PRO A 367 -17.14 -6.45 -15.66
C PRO A 367 -18.01 -5.86 -16.79
N LEU A 368 -18.00 -4.54 -16.94
CA LEU A 368 -18.90 -3.84 -17.85
C LEU A 368 -18.32 -3.79 -19.27
N ARG A 369 -18.46 -4.91 -19.99
CA ARG A 369 -18.70 -4.81 -21.45
C ARG A 369 -20.15 -4.37 -21.75
N ASN A 370 -21.07 -4.51 -20.77
CA ASN A 370 -22.51 -4.18 -20.87
C ASN A 370 -23.09 -3.67 -19.53
N GLY A 371 -22.48 -2.66 -18.93
CA GLY A 371 -22.87 -2.22 -17.59
C GLY A 371 -23.89 -1.11 -17.47
N PRO A 372 -24.36 -0.83 -16.24
CA PRO A 372 -25.24 0.28 -15.99
C PRO A 372 -24.59 1.58 -16.45
N SER A 373 -25.32 2.32 -17.28
CA SER A 373 -24.91 3.66 -17.71
C SER A 373 -24.80 4.58 -16.50
N CYS A 374 -23.73 5.38 -16.44
CA CYS A 374 -23.62 6.42 -15.42
C CYS A 374 -24.70 7.48 -15.65
N VAL A 375 -25.53 7.72 -14.63
CA VAL A 375 -26.61 8.73 -14.65
C VAL A 375 -26.28 9.98 -13.85
N ALA A 376 -25.06 10.05 -13.29
CA ALA A 376 -24.58 11.17 -12.50
C ALA A 376 -23.49 11.94 -13.24
N GLU A 377 -23.56 13.26 -13.18
CA GLU A 377 -22.58 14.20 -13.72
C GLU A 377 -21.91 14.93 -12.54
N VAL A 378 -20.58 15.03 -12.57
CA VAL A 378 -19.80 15.78 -11.57
C VAL A 378 -19.72 17.23 -12.04
N ILE A 379 -20.31 18.16 -11.29
CA ILE A 379 -20.29 19.60 -11.60
C ILE A 379 -18.97 20.22 -11.13
N SER A 380 -18.61 20.00 -9.86
CA SER A 380 -17.38 20.52 -9.25
C SER A 380 -16.91 19.63 -8.11
N VAL A 381 -15.60 19.69 -7.84
CA VAL A 381 -14.96 19.05 -6.70
C VAL A 381 -13.89 20.01 -6.21
N GLU A 382 -13.91 20.31 -4.91
CA GLU A 382 -12.97 21.20 -4.26
C GLU A 382 -12.41 20.50 -3.02
N ALA A 383 -11.11 20.66 -2.75
CA ALA A 383 -10.49 20.16 -1.54
C ALA A 383 -9.39 21.11 -1.06
N VAL A 384 -9.32 21.31 0.25
CA VAL A 384 -8.31 22.08 0.95
C VAL A 384 -7.33 21.10 1.59
N THR A 385 -6.05 21.27 1.26
CA THR A 385 -4.95 20.47 1.82
C THR A 385 -3.96 21.42 2.49
N PRO A 386 -3.67 21.28 3.81
CA PRO A 386 -2.75 22.15 4.53
C PRO A 386 -1.27 21.79 4.28
N GLY A 387 -0.97 20.89 3.34
CA GLY A 387 0.35 20.31 3.11
C GLY A 387 0.49 19.79 1.68
N PRO A 388 1.20 18.67 1.44
CA PRO A 388 1.33 18.10 0.10
C PRO A 388 -0.04 17.87 -0.54
N ALA A 389 -0.14 18.05 -1.87
CA ALA A 389 -1.40 17.99 -2.63
C ALA A 389 -2.22 16.70 -2.44
N PHE A 390 -1.58 15.64 -1.94
CA PHE A 390 -2.13 14.30 -1.75
C PHE A 390 -2.21 13.90 -0.26
N GLY A 391 -1.87 14.80 0.66
CA GLY A 391 -1.82 14.52 2.08
C GLY A 391 -3.17 14.60 2.79
N ARG A 392 -3.15 15.12 4.01
CA ARG A 392 -4.34 15.37 4.82
C ARG A 392 -5.29 16.34 4.08
N VAL A 393 -6.59 16.07 4.15
CA VAL A 393 -7.63 16.99 3.67
C VAL A 393 -8.27 17.63 4.89
N THR A 394 -8.39 18.95 4.91
CA THR A 394 -9.08 19.68 5.99
C THR A 394 -10.54 19.96 5.66
N GLU A 395 -10.83 20.20 4.38
CA GLU A 395 -12.18 20.47 3.88
C GLU A 395 -12.27 19.94 2.45
N ALA A 396 -13.42 19.39 2.05
CA ALA A 396 -13.65 19.03 0.65
C ALA A 396 -15.14 18.90 0.34
N THR A 397 -15.54 19.43 -0.81
CA THR A 397 -16.92 19.43 -1.30
C THR A 397 -16.99 18.80 -2.69
N ILE A 398 -18.12 18.16 -2.98
CA ILE A 398 -18.43 17.62 -4.31
C ILE A 398 -19.85 18.02 -4.67
N GLN A 399 -20.04 18.49 -5.89
CA GLN A 399 -21.34 18.81 -6.46
C GLN A 399 -21.67 17.83 -7.59
N LEU A 400 -22.79 17.12 -7.46
CA LEU A 400 -23.27 16.17 -8.44
C LEU A 400 -24.63 16.59 -9.00
N ARG A 401 -24.84 16.35 -10.30
CA ARG A 401 -26.16 16.35 -10.94
C ARG A 401 -26.54 14.91 -11.26
N ALA A 402 -27.56 14.40 -10.60
CA ALA A 402 -28.06 13.05 -10.83
C ALA A 402 -29.57 12.99 -10.54
N PRO A 403 -30.30 12.00 -11.09
CA PRO A 403 -31.64 11.69 -10.60
C PRO A 403 -31.57 11.30 -9.12
N THR A 404 -32.57 11.70 -8.34
CA THR A 404 -32.66 11.39 -6.92
C THR A 404 -33.88 10.53 -6.64
N TRP A 405 -33.79 9.71 -5.60
CA TRP A 405 -34.87 8.83 -5.17
C TRP A 405 -35.16 9.05 -3.69
N GLU A 406 -36.43 8.98 -3.35
CA GLU A 406 -36.89 8.94 -1.96
C GLU A 406 -36.88 7.49 -1.50
N TRP A 407 -36.24 7.21 -0.37
CA TRP A 407 -36.10 5.87 0.21
C TRP A 407 -36.76 5.83 1.58
N GLU A 408 -37.32 4.67 1.94
CA GLU A 408 -37.83 4.40 3.29
C GLU A 408 -37.12 3.18 3.86
N ARG A 409 -36.79 3.26 5.16
CA ARG A 409 -36.22 2.15 5.90
C ARG A 409 -37.34 1.20 6.35
N THR A 410 -37.49 0.08 5.68
CA THR A 410 -38.40 -1.00 6.04
C THR A 410 -37.71 -1.96 7.00
N SER A 411 -37.88 -1.74 8.31
CA SER A 411 -37.50 -2.75 9.31
C SER A 411 -38.54 -3.89 9.33
N PRO A 412 -38.16 -5.17 9.18
CA PRO A 412 -39.06 -6.26 9.51
C PRO A 412 -39.37 -6.17 11.01
N ALA A 413 -40.65 -6.25 11.37
CA ALA A 413 -41.05 -6.42 12.75
C ALA A 413 -40.53 -7.79 13.23
N GLY A 414 -39.42 -7.79 13.97
CA GLY A 414 -38.82 -8.99 14.56
C GLY A 414 -37.38 -9.24 14.10
N GLU A 415 -36.47 -9.17 15.08
CA GLU A 415 -35.06 -9.61 15.03
C GLU A 415 -34.14 -8.91 14.02
N MET A 416 -33.57 -7.78 14.46
CA MET A 416 -32.30 -7.29 13.92
C MET A 416 -31.18 -8.29 14.28
N GLY A 417 -30.89 -9.23 13.37
CA GLY A 417 -29.59 -9.88 13.37
C GLY A 417 -28.52 -8.82 13.07
N ALA A 418 -27.58 -8.61 13.99
CA ALA A 418 -26.58 -7.53 13.96
C ALA A 418 -25.63 -7.52 12.73
N ASP A 419 -25.78 -8.48 11.81
CA ASP A 419 -24.84 -8.75 10.71
C ASP A 419 -25.39 -8.45 9.30
N LYS A 420 -26.62 -7.96 9.13
CA LYS A 420 -27.18 -7.68 7.79
C LYS A 420 -27.01 -6.21 7.37
N PRO A 421 -26.46 -5.93 6.17
CA PRO A 421 -26.23 -4.55 5.71
C PRO A 421 -27.55 -3.79 5.53
N VAL A 422 -27.55 -2.50 5.92
CA VAL A 422 -28.72 -1.59 5.92
C VAL A 422 -29.41 -1.53 4.56
N SER A 423 -28.66 -1.71 3.47
CA SER A 423 -29.18 -1.71 2.08
C SER A 423 -30.27 -2.76 1.82
N ARG A 424 -30.35 -3.85 2.60
CA ARG A 424 -31.42 -4.86 2.47
C ARG A 424 -32.77 -4.41 3.05
N TYR A 425 -32.80 -3.27 3.72
CA TYR A 425 -33.97 -2.73 4.42
C TYR A 425 -34.38 -1.37 3.88
N LEU A 426 -33.98 -1.05 2.64
CA LEU A 426 -34.33 0.20 1.97
C LEU A 426 -35.27 -0.12 0.80
N THR A 427 -36.47 0.46 0.84
CA THR A 427 -37.42 0.39 -0.27
C THR A 427 -37.43 1.74 -0.99
N VAL A 428 -37.22 1.74 -2.31
CA VAL A 428 -37.40 2.93 -3.15
C VAL A 428 -38.89 3.29 -3.15
N ARG A 429 -39.24 4.48 -2.66
CA ARG A 429 -40.63 4.98 -2.70
C ARG A 429 -40.97 5.53 -4.07
N ARG A 430 -40.17 6.47 -4.56
CA ARG A 430 -40.37 7.13 -5.85
C ARG A 430 -39.09 7.80 -6.35
N ARG A 431 -39.02 7.99 -7.66
CA ARG A 431 -38.06 8.90 -8.28
C ARG A 431 -38.53 10.34 -8.06
N LEU A 432 -37.64 11.19 -7.55
CA LEU A 432 -37.85 12.63 -7.51
C LEU A 432 -37.52 13.16 -8.92
N ARG A 433 -38.43 13.98 -9.49
CA ARG A 433 -38.60 14.20 -10.95
C ARG A 433 -37.31 14.47 -11.74
N ASP A 434 -37.32 14.00 -12.98
CA ASP A 434 -36.35 14.32 -14.05
C ASP A 434 -36.29 15.83 -14.34
N PHE A 435 -35.08 16.39 -14.38
CA PHE A 435 -34.85 17.76 -14.82
C PHE A 435 -35.20 17.88 -16.32
N ILE A 436 -36.28 18.59 -16.64
CA ILE A 436 -36.60 19.00 -18.02
C ILE A 436 -35.91 20.36 -18.23
N PRO A 437 -34.90 20.50 -19.11
CA PRO A 437 -34.35 21.81 -19.43
C PRO A 437 -35.45 22.64 -20.11
N PRO A 438 -35.68 23.90 -19.72
CA PRO A 438 -36.66 24.72 -20.41
C PRO A 438 -36.20 24.97 -21.85
N PRO A 439 -37.13 25.06 -22.81
CA PRO A 439 -36.80 25.42 -24.18
C PRO A 439 -36.14 26.81 -24.21
N LYS A 440 -35.13 26.97 -25.08
CA LYS A 440 -34.36 28.20 -25.24
C LYS A 440 -35.27 29.39 -25.55
N ALA A 441 -35.52 30.25 -24.57
CA ALA A 441 -35.59 31.70 -24.73
C ALA A 441 -35.89 32.38 -23.39
N GLU A 442 -35.24 33.53 -23.21
CA GLU A 442 -35.56 34.61 -22.27
C GLU A 442 -35.14 34.51 -20.79
N THR A 443 -34.15 35.36 -20.54
CA THR A 443 -33.70 35.95 -19.28
C THR A 443 -34.83 36.24 -18.29
N ARG A 444 -34.76 35.63 -17.10
CA ARG A 444 -34.81 36.34 -15.81
C ARG A 444 -34.44 35.41 -14.64
N SER A 445 -33.87 36.08 -13.65
CA SER A 445 -33.30 35.65 -12.37
C SER A 445 -33.88 34.41 -11.69
N GLY A 446 -32.98 33.61 -11.11
CA GLY A 446 -33.26 32.72 -9.99
C GLY A 446 -33.63 31.29 -10.37
N LYS A 447 -32.65 30.49 -10.83
CA LYS A 447 -32.79 29.03 -10.89
C LYS A 447 -32.03 28.39 -9.73
N GLN A 448 -32.77 28.00 -8.69
CA GLN A 448 -32.29 27.07 -7.68
C GLN A 448 -32.10 25.70 -8.34
N GLY A 449 -30.86 25.36 -8.68
CA GLY A 449 -30.45 23.96 -8.73
C GLY A 449 -30.33 23.49 -7.28
N ILE A 450 -30.92 22.34 -6.94
CA ILE A 450 -30.59 21.70 -5.67
C ILE A 450 -29.19 21.11 -5.84
N VAL A 451 -28.21 21.83 -5.32
CA VAL A 451 -26.87 21.32 -5.10
C VAL A 451 -27.00 20.33 -3.95
N VAL A 452 -26.73 19.05 -4.19
CA VAL A 452 -26.45 18.13 -3.07
C VAL A 452 -25.04 18.48 -2.62
N VAL A 453 -24.95 19.48 -1.74
CA VAL A 453 -23.73 19.69 -0.96
C VAL A 453 -23.76 18.57 0.08
N LEU A 454 -22.88 17.59 -0.06
CA LEU A 454 -22.59 16.66 1.03
C LEU A 454 -21.74 17.42 2.07
N GLU A 455 -22.39 18.33 2.80
CA GLU A 455 -21.79 19.11 3.87
C GLU A 455 -21.88 18.33 5.19
N CYS A 456 -20.83 18.44 6.00
CA CYS A 456 -20.72 17.78 7.31
C CYS A 456 -21.84 18.25 8.27
N THR A 457 -22.57 17.31 8.87
CA THR A 457 -23.12 17.45 10.22
C THR A 457 -22.47 16.44 11.13
#